data_AF-A0A4R3IAS3-F1
#
_entry.id   AF-A0A4R3IAS3-F1
#
_cell.length_a   1.000
_cell.length_b   1.000
_cell.length_c   1.000
_cell.angle_alpha   90.00
_cell.angle_beta   90.00
_cell.angle_gamma   90.00
#
_symmetry.space_group_name_H-M   'P 1'
#
loop_
_entity.id
_entity.type
_entity.pdbx_description
1 polymer ?
#
loop_
_entity_poly.entity_id
_entity_poly.type
_entity_poly.pdbx_seq_one_letter_code
_entity_poly.pdbx_strand_id
1 'polypeptide(L)'
;MARPRYQINAKDWHDCLDWLDYQSQRTEWIAMPDHPVHEIGIHGLQERIAKWRALERPAKEDFRKVQLILDHSLTEQDRSRMRKSLSAKKRRRRDKRMLTKPVNVTLTPQAHATLVEFKELSSIETLSEAIETGLEAALQGLKARKEMERLKQLNHRLASLSWPELEGCARNYLKIAETRKSLSDNCKVALQMFLDDQCQSSANLLVDRLVEDLVWNELYLQVTAESLGIF
;
A
#
# COMPACT_ATOMS: atom_id res chain seq x y z
N MET A 1 38.29 2.05 -10.01
CA MET A 1 38.57 0.60 -9.84
C MET A 1 37.52 -0.20 -10.60
N ALA A 2 37.95 -1.10 -11.49
CA ALA A 2 37.03 -2.01 -12.17
C ALA A 2 36.29 -2.85 -11.12
N ARG A 3 34.95 -2.87 -11.16
CA ARG A 3 34.14 -3.64 -10.22
C ARG A 3 34.41 -5.13 -10.42
N PRO A 4 34.48 -5.95 -9.35
CA PRO A 4 34.77 -7.37 -9.48
C PRO A 4 33.76 -8.07 -10.39
N ARG A 5 34.26 -8.99 -11.24
CA ARG A 5 33.43 -9.79 -12.14
C ARG A 5 32.43 -10.63 -11.31
N TYR A 6 31.19 -10.70 -11.77
CA TYR A 6 30.17 -11.53 -11.11
C TYR A 6 30.61 -13.00 -11.14
N GLN A 7 30.66 -13.63 -9.98
CA GLN A 7 30.99 -15.04 -9.82
C GLN A 7 29.72 -15.85 -9.55
N ILE A 8 29.47 -16.85 -10.40
CA ILE A 8 28.36 -17.78 -10.20
C ILE A 8 28.61 -18.59 -8.93
N ASN A 9 27.56 -18.75 -8.14
CA ASN A 9 27.54 -19.60 -6.96
C ASN A 9 26.28 -20.48 -6.96
N ALA A 10 26.24 -21.48 -6.09
CA ALA A 10 25.13 -22.44 -6.01
C ALA A 10 23.75 -21.78 -5.84
N LYS A 11 23.65 -20.64 -5.14
CA LYS A 11 22.37 -19.96 -4.88
C LYS A 11 21.81 -19.24 -6.12
N ASP A 12 22.69 -18.91 -7.05
CA ASP A 12 22.37 -18.14 -8.24
C ASP A 12 22.45 -19.00 -9.53
N TRP A 13 22.69 -20.31 -9.41
CA TRP A 13 22.86 -21.24 -10.53
C TRP A 13 21.70 -21.15 -11.54
N HIS A 14 20.49 -21.48 -11.10
CA HIS A 14 19.32 -21.45 -11.98
C HIS A 14 18.98 -20.04 -12.46
N ASP A 15 19.18 -19.01 -11.64
CA ASP A 15 18.93 -17.63 -12.04
C ASP A 15 19.88 -17.16 -13.14
N CYS A 16 21.15 -17.57 -13.08
CA CYS A 16 22.14 -17.33 -14.12
C CYS A 16 21.75 -18.05 -15.41
N LEU A 17 21.37 -19.33 -15.32
CA LEU A 17 20.93 -20.12 -16.49
C LEU A 17 19.67 -19.54 -17.13
N ASP A 18 18.68 -19.12 -16.34
CA ASP A 18 17.47 -18.44 -16.81
C ASP A 18 17.80 -17.15 -17.55
N TRP A 19 18.75 -16.38 -17.04
CA TRP A 19 19.16 -15.15 -17.69
C TRP A 19 19.81 -15.42 -19.05
N LEU A 20 20.71 -16.42 -19.13
CA LEU A 20 21.36 -16.79 -20.39
C LEU A 20 20.37 -17.34 -21.41
N ASP A 21 19.44 -18.19 -20.96
CA ASP A 21 18.38 -18.76 -21.80
C ASP A 21 17.53 -17.64 -22.40
N TYR A 22 17.09 -16.70 -21.56
CA TYR A 22 16.35 -15.52 -21.99
C TYR A 22 17.13 -14.65 -22.97
N GLN A 23 18.42 -14.38 -22.72
CA GLN A 23 19.22 -13.58 -23.65
C GLN A 23 19.44 -14.30 -24.99
N SER A 24 19.57 -15.63 -24.99
CA SER A 24 19.71 -16.42 -26.22
C SER A 24 18.51 -16.28 -27.17
N GLN A 25 17.35 -15.87 -26.64
CA GLN A 25 16.12 -15.64 -27.38
C GLN A 25 15.92 -14.18 -27.78
N ARG A 26 16.79 -13.25 -27.35
CA ARG A 26 16.68 -11.82 -27.63
C ARG A 26 17.27 -11.49 -28.99
N THR A 27 16.55 -10.67 -29.74
CA THR A 27 16.94 -10.19 -31.08
C THR A 27 18.30 -9.49 -31.07
N GLU A 28 18.68 -8.85 -29.96
CA GLU A 28 19.95 -8.12 -29.85
C GLU A 28 21.18 -9.03 -30.07
N TRP A 29 21.22 -10.21 -29.45
CA TRP A 29 22.31 -11.17 -29.67
C TRP A 29 22.25 -11.82 -31.05
N ILE A 30 21.05 -11.95 -31.64
CA ILE A 30 20.88 -12.54 -32.97
C ILE A 30 21.28 -11.57 -34.07
N ALA A 31 21.01 -10.27 -33.87
CA ALA A 31 21.20 -9.22 -34.87
C ALA A 31 22.62 -8.61 -34.86
N MET A 32 23.46 -8.96 -33.88
CA MET A 32 24.84 -8.46 -33.76
C MET A 32 25.84 -9.55 -34.18
N PRO A 33 26.17 -9.69 -35.47
CA PRO A 33 26.98 -10.81 -35.98
C PRO A 33 28.38 -10.93 -35.34
N ASP A 34 28.95 -9.81 -34.88
CA ASP A 34 30.27 -9.77 -34.21
C ASP A 34 30.19 -10.08 -32.70
N HIS A 35 29.00 -10.41 -32.18
CA HIS A 35 28.85 -10.70 -30.77
C HIS A 35 29.59 -12.00 -30.38
N PRO A 36 30.40 -12.03 -29.31
CA PRO A 36 31.23 -13.19 -28.94
C PRO A 36 30.45 -14.49 -28.69
N VAL A 37 29.14 -14.39 -28.42
CA VAL A 37 28.24 -15.56 -28.29
C VAL A 37 28.18 -16.41 -29.55
N HIS A 38 28.43 -15.82 -30.73
CA HIS A 38 28.40 -16.53 -32.00
C HIS A 38 29.56 -17.50 -32.19
N GLU A 39 30.67 -17.35 -31.44
CA GLU A 39 31.78 -18.32 -31.44
C GLU A 39 31.35 -19.70 -30.95
N ILE A 40 30.41 -19.75 -30.00
CA ILE A 40 29.80 -20.99 -29.49
C ILE A 40 28.55 -21.38 -30.29
N GLY A 41 27.94 -20.39 -30.95
CA GLY A 41 26.64 -20.51 -31.60
C GLY A 41 25.49 -20.45 -30.58
N ILE A 42 24.43 -19.71 -30.92
CA ILE A 42 23.26 -19.53 -30.04
C ILE A 42 22.59 -20.88 -29.72
N HIS A 43 22.47 -21.75 -30.73
CA HIS A 43 21.90 -23.08 -30.52
C HIS A 43 22.77 -23.94 -29.60
N GLY A 44 24.10 -23.92 -29.79
CA GLY A 44 25.05 -24.62 -28.94
C GLY A 44 25.02 -24.12 -27.49
N LEU A 45 24.80 -22.82 -27.28
CA LEU A 45 24.59 -22.26 -25.95
C LEU A 45 23.29 -22.78 -25.30
N GLN A 46 22.18 -22.82 -26.04
CA GLN A 46 20.89 -23.34 -25.55
C GLN A 46 20.97 -24.81 -25.12
N GLU A 47 21.63 -25.66 -25.93
CA GLU A 47 21.85 -27.07 -25.57
C GLU A 47 22.69 -27.22 -24.29
N ARG A 48 23.74 -26.41 -24.14
CA ARG A 48 24.57 -26.40 -22.94
C ARG A 48 23.78 -25.96 -21.71
N ILE A 49 22.95 -24.93 -21.84
CA ILE A 49 22.06 -24.47 -20.77
C ILE A 49 21.10 -25.58 -20.33
N ALA A 50 20.48 -26.28 -21.28
CA ALA A 50 19.58 -27.40 -20.98
C ALA A 50 20.31 -28.51 -20.19
N LYS A 51 21.53 -28.89 -20.63
CA LYS A 51 22.36 -29.89 -19.92
C LYS A 51 22.72 -29.44 -18.50
N TRP A 52 23.07 -28.17 -18.31
CA TRP A 52 23.37 -27.64 -16.98
C TRP A 52 22.16 -27.52 -16.06
N ARG A 53 20.97 -27.23 -16.62
CA ARG A 53 19.71 -27.21 -15.86
C ARG A 53 19.35 -28.58 -15.30
N ALA A 54 19.72 -29.65 -15.99
CA ALA A 54 19.47 -31.03 -15.54
C ALA A 54 20.33 -31.44 -14.32
N LEU A 55 21.33 -30.64 -13.93
CA LEU A 55 22.14 -30.92 -12.75
C LEU A 55 21.42 -30.49 -11.47
N GLU A 56 20.97 -31.46 -10.66
CA GLU A 56 20.31 -31.18 -9.38
C GLU A 56 21.24 -30.55 -8.33
N ARG A 57 22.53 -30.94 -8.35
CA ARG A 57 23.57 -30.45 -7.42
C ARG A 57 24.86 -30.13 -8.19
N PRO A 58 24.98 -28.94 -8.77
CA PRO A 58 26.16 -28.55 -9.53
C PRO A 58 27.42 -28.52 -8.64
N ALA A 59 28.50 -29.11 -9.14
CA ALA A 59 29.80 -29.11 -8.48
C ALA A 59 30.57 -27.80 -8.76
N LYS A 60 31.68 -27.58 -8.03
CA LYS A 60 32.55 -26.42 -8.25
C LYS A 60 33.06 -26.31 -9.70
N GLU A 61 33.28 -27.45 -10.34
CA GLU A 61 33.71 -27.50 -11.74
C GLU A 61 32.64 -27.02 -12.70
N ASP A 62 31.36 -27.28 -12.42
CA ASP A 62 30.26 -26.83 -13.26
C ASP A 62 30.12 -25.30 -13.20
N PHE A 63 30.26 -24.71 -12.02
CA PHE A 63 30.33 -23.25 -11.89
C PHE A 63 31.49 -22.67 -12.70
N ARG A 64 32.67 -23.31 -12.67
CA ARG A 64 33.84 -22.88 -13.46
C ARG A 64 33.59 -22.99 -14.96
N LYS A 65 32.97 -24.07 -15.43
CA LYS A 65 32.63 -24.27 -16.85
C LYS A 65 31.68 -23.18 -17.36
N VAL A 66 30.63 -22.85 -16.59
CA VAL A 66 29.73 -21.76 -16.96
C VAL A 66 30.45 -20.42 -16.88
N GLN A 67 31.23 -20.18 -15.83
CA GLN A 67 32.01 -18.94 -15.67
C GLN A 67 32.97 -18.71 -16.84
N LEU A 68 33.64 -19.76 -17.33
CA LEU A 68 34.52 -19.69 -18.50
C LEU A 68 33.75 -19.24 -19.75
N ILE A 69 32.56 -19.80 -19.97
CA ILE A 69 31.71 -19.42 -21.09
C ILE A 69 31.23 -17.97 -20.96
N LEU A 70 30.86 -17.53 -19.75
CA LEU A 70 30.56 -16.11 -19.53
C LEU A 70 31.78 -15.21 -19.77
N ASP A 71 32.97 -15.70 -19.44
CA ASP A 71 34.19 -14.94 -19.57
C ASP A 71 34.61 -14.71 -21.03
N HIS A 72 34.26 -15.62 -21.94
CA HIS A 72 34.57 -15.49 -23.37
C HIS A 72 33.40 -14.99 -24.22
N SER A 73 32.16 -15.32 -23.86
CA SER A 73 30.99 -15.08 -24.73
C SER A 73 30.16 -13.86 -24.37
N LEU A 74 30.45 -13.18 -23.25
CA LEU A 74 29.72 -11.97 -22.84
C LEU A 74 30.57 -10.70 -22.94
N THR A 75 29.99 -9.68 -23.57
CA THR A 75 30.54 -8.32 -23.58
C THR A 75 30.49 -7.69 -22.18
N GLU A 76 31.16 -6.55 -21.99
CA GLU A 76 31.07 -5.80 -20.74
C GLU A 76 29.63 -5.32 -20.45
N GLN A 77 28.88 -4.95 -21.49
CA GLN A 77 27.50 -4.50 -21.36
C GLN A 77 26.59 -5.63 -20.89
N ASP A 78 26.73 -6.83 -21.45
CA ASP A 78 26.00 -8.03 -21.03
C ASP A 78 26.25 -8.34 -19.56
N ARG A 79 27.51 -8.31 -19.12
CA ARG A 79 27.87 -8.55 -17.72
C ARG A 79 27.24 -7.53 -16.79
N SER A 80 27.18 -6.27 -17.21
CA SER A 80 26.51 -5.22 -16.43
C SER A 80 25.00 -5.49 -16.31
N ARG A 81 24.34 -5.85 -17.42
CA ARG A 81 22.90 -6.20 -17.47
C ARG A 81 22.59 -7.45 -16.65
N MET A 82 23.40 -8.49 -16.79
CA MET A 82 23.31 -9.75 -16.03
C MET A 82 23.37 -9.48 -14.54
N ARG A 83 24.42 -8.78 -14.08
CA ARG A 83 24.58 -8.44 -12.66
C ARG A 83 23.38 -7.65 -12.10
N LYS A 84 22.89 -6.64 -12.83
CA LYS A 84 21.71 -5.86 -12.42
C LYS A 84 20.47 -6.75 -12.32
N SER A 85 20.26 -7.63 -13.30
CA SER A 85 19.11 -8.54 -13.36
C SER A 85 19.13 -9.56 -12.23
N LEU A 86 20.27 -10.21 -11.97
CA LEU A 86 20.43 -11.18 -10.89
C LEU A 86 20.30 -10.54 -9.52
N SER A 87 20.88 -9.35 -9.32
CA SER A 87 20.71 -8.56 -8.10
C SER A 87 19.24 -8.22 -7.85
N ALA A 88 18.51 -7.79 -8.88
CA ALA A 88 17.08 -7.50 -8.80
C ALA A 88 16.25 -8.75 -8.46
N LYS A 89 16.54 -9.91 -9.08
CA LYS A 89 15.85 -11.18 -8.79
C LYS A 89 16.11 -11.65 -7.36
N LYS A 90 17.35 -11.50 -6.87
CA LYS A 90 17.72 -11.78 -5.46
C LYS A 90 16.99 -10.86 -4.48
N ARG A 91 16.92 -9.56 -4.78
CA ARG A 91 16.15 -8.59 -3.98
C ARG A 91 14.67 -8.96 -3.93
N ARG A 92 14.03 -9.22 -5.07
CA ARG A 92 12.62 -9.63 -5.14
C ARG A 92 12.33 -10.92 -4.35
N ARG A 93 13.25 -11.89 -4.36
CA ARG A 93 13.14 -13.12 -3.54
C ARG A 93 13.19 -12.82 -2.03
N ARG A 94 14.03 -11.85 -1.61
CA ARG A 94 14.09 -11.36 -0.23
C ARG A 94 12.80 -10.62 0.15
N ASP A 95 12.34 -9.71 -0.70
CA ASP A 95 11.15 -8.89 -0.46
C ASP A 95 9.87 -9.76 -0.34
N LYS A 96 9.76 -10.83 -1.15
CA LYS A 96 8.67 -11.82 -1.04
C LYS A 96 8.60 -12.47 0.36
N ARG A 97 9.73 -12.59 1.08
CA ARG A 97 9.77 -13.15 2.44
C ARG A 97 9.42 -12.13 3.53
N MET A 98 9.57 -10.83 3.25
CA MET A 98 9.41 -9.75 4.23
C MET A 98 8.01 -9.14 4.26
N LEU A 99 7.03 -9.70 3.53
CA LEU A 99 5.69 -9.13 3.30
C LEU A 99 5.67 -7.71 2.69
N THR A 100 6.81 -7.09 2.46
CA THR A 100 6.99 -5.80 1.78
C THR A 100 7.08 -6.02 0.27
N LYS A 101 5.95 -6.38 -0.35
CA LYS A 101 5.90 -6.45 -1.82
C LYS A 101 5.61 -5.04 -2.37
N PRO A 102 6.44 -4.52 -3.28
CA PRO A 102 6.09 -3.29 -3.98
C PRO A 102 4.81 -3.51 -4.78
N VAL A 103 3.87 -2.57 -4.67
CA VAL A 103 2.64 -2.54 -5.46
C VAL A 103 2.90 -1.68 -6.70
N ASN A 104 2.69 -2.25 -7.89
CA ASN A 104 2.80 -1.50 -9.13
C ASN A 104 1.46 -0.83 -9.41
N VAL A 105 1.46 0.51 -9.51
CA VAL A 105 0.29 1.31 -9.86
C VAL A 105 0.55 1.98 -11.21
N THR A 106 -0.42 1.93 -12.11
CA THR A 106 -0.36 2.65 -13.39
C THR A 106 -1.01 4.01 -13.23
N LEU A 107 -0.24 5.07 -13.50
CA LEU A 107 -0.71 6.45 -13.46
C LEU A 107 -0.86 6.99 -14.89
N THR A 108 -1.80 7.92 -15.07
CA THR A 108 -1.80 8.75 -16.29
C THR A 108 -0.56 9.67 -16.27
N PRO A 109 -0.10 10.17 -17.42
CA PRO A 109 1.04 11.09 -17.47
C PRO A 109 0.85 12.33 -16.59
N GLN A 110 -0.37 12.87 -16.56
CA GLN A 110 -0.73 14.03 -15.73
C GLN A 110 -0.65 13.69 -14.24
N ALA A 111 -1.24 12.56 -13.81
CA ALA A 111 -1.19 12.15 -12.41
C ALA A 111 0.24 11.89 -11.92
N HIS A 112 1.09 11.32 -12.79
CA HIS A 112 2.51 11.15 -12.50
C HIS A 112 3.21 12.51 -12.35
N ALA A 113 2.96 13.48 -13.24
CA ALA A 113 3.53 14.82 -13.15
C ALA A 113 3.14 15.53 -11.85
N THR A 114 1.85 15.50 -11.50
CA THR A 114 1.36 16.07 -10.24
C THR A 114 1.98 15.39 -9.01
N LEU A 115 2.18 14.08 -9.03
CA LEU A 115 2.82 13.38 -7.92
C LEU A 115 4.30 13.74 -7.76
N VAL A 116 5.01 13.92 -8.87
CA VAL A 116 6.41 14.39 -8.86
C VAL A 116 6.49 15.81 -8.29
N GLU A 117 5.63 16.72 -8.75
CA GLU A 117 5.56 18.09 -8.24
C GLU A 117 5.21 18.11 -6.74
N PHE A 118 4.21 17.33 -6.31
CA PHE A 118 3.86 17.20 -4.90
C PHE A 118 5.04 16.70 -4.06
N LYS A 119 5.75 15.67 -4.51
CA LYS A 119 6.95 15.15 -3.86
C LYS A 119 8.03 16.24 -3.72
N GLU A 120 8.28 17.00 -4.78
CA GLU A 120 9.28 18.08 -4.79
C GLU A 120 8.92 19.21 -3.82
N LEU A 121 7.66 19.68 -3.85
CA LEU A 121 7.18 20.74 -2.97
C LEU A 121 7.14 20.32 -1.49
N SER A 122 6.85 19.05 -1.22
CA SER A 122 6.82 18.49 0.14
C SER A 122 8.19 18.06 0.65
N SER A 123 9.25 18.17 -0.16
CA SER A 123 10.61 17.70 0.17
C SER A 123 10.69 16.21 0.53
N ILE A 124 9.78 15.39 0.00
CA ILE A 124 9.75 13.95 0.22
C ILE A 124 10.74 13.24 -0.71
N GLU A 125 11.42 12.19 -0.24
CA GLU A 125 12.48 11.54 -1.04
C GLU A 125 11.93 10.60 -2.13
N THR A 126 10.82 9.91 -1.86
CA THR A 126 10.28 8.88 -2.76
C THR A 126 8.83 9.12 -3.17
N LEU A 127 8.45 8.67 -4.36
CA LEU A 127 7.04 8.75 -4.80
C LEU A 127 6.12 7.90 -3.92
N SER A 128 6.62 6.80 -3.35
CA SER A 128 5.85 5.94 -2.43
C SER A 128 5.50 6.68 -1.15
N GLU A 129 6.48 7.33 -0.52
CA GLU A 129 6.27 8.14 0.69
C GLU A 129 5.37 9.35 0.43
N ALA A 130 5.48 9.94 -0.77
CA ALA A 130 4.62 11.04 -1.19
C ALA A 130 3.16 10.60 -1.30
N ILE A 131 2.91 9.41 -1.85
CA ILE A 131 1.56 8.81 -1.88
C ILE A 131 1.08 8.51 -0.46
N GLU A 132 1.89 7.88 0.39
CA GLU A 132 1.49 7.49 1.75
C GLU A 132 1.11 8.71 2.59
N THR A 133 2.00 9.70 2.68
CA THR A 133 1.78 10.92 3.45
C THR A 133 0.62 11.75 2.87
N GLY A 134 0.57 11.89 1.54
CA GLY A 134 -0.48 12.64 0.87
C GLY A 134 -1.86 12.01 1.03
N LEU A 135 -1.95 10.68 0.92
CA LEU A 135 -3.20 9.94 1.07
C LEU A 135 -3.71 9.97 2.51
N GLU A 136 -2.81 9.84 3.49
CA GLU A 136 -3.17 9.94 4.90
C GLU A 136 -3.74 11.32 5.23
N ALA A 137 -3.06 12.39 4.80
CA ALA A 137 -3.53 13.75 4.99
C ALA A 137 -4.88 13.99 4.30
N ALA A 138 -5.05 13.51 3.06
CA ALA A 138 -6.31 13.63 2.33
C ALA A 138 -7.45 12.86 3.03
N LEU A 139 -7.18 11.65 3.53
CA LEU A 139 -8.15 10.83 4.26
C LEU A 139 -8.57 11.51 5.56
N GLN A 140 -7.63 12.06 6.33
CA GLN A 140 -7.94 12.80 7.55
C GLN A 140 -8.77 14.06 7.24
N GLY A 141 -8.42 14.79 6.18
CA GLY A 141 -9.20 15.93 5.71
C GLY A 141 -10.63 15.57 5.32
N LEU A 142 -10.83 14.42 4.66
CA LEU A 142 -12.17 13.91 4.32
C LEU A 142 -12.96 13.46 5.55
N LYS A 143 -12.32 12.78 6.51
CA LYS A 143 -12.95 12.39 7.78
C LYS A 143 -13.43 13.60 8.56
N ALA A 144 -12.58 14.62 8.72
CA ALA A 144 -12.93 15.86 9.40
C ALA A 144 -14.09 16.61 8.72
N ARG A 145 -14.10 16.66 7.38
CA ARG A 145 -15.23 17.25 6.63
C ARG A 145 -16.54 16.50 6.87
N LYS A 146 -16.50 15.17 6.82
CA LYS A 146 -17.66 14.31 7.08
C LYS A 146 -18.19 14.51 8.50
N GLU A 147 -17.30 14.55 9.48
CA GLU A 147 -17.64 14.83 10.87
C GLU A 147 -18.29 16.21 11.04
N MET A 148 -17.70 17.27 10.48
CA MET A 148 -18.28 18.62 10.53
C MET A 148 -19.66 18.70 9.87
N GLU A 149 -19.85 18.03 8.73
CA GLU A 149 -21.14 17.99 8.05
C GLU A 149 -22.18 17.27 8.91
N ARG A 150 -21.80 16.15 9.52
CA ARG A 150 -22.68 15.37 10.39
C ARG A 150 -23.05 16.12 11.67
N LEU A 151 -22.08 16.78 12.31
CA LEU A 151 -22.31 17.68 13.44
C LEU A 151 -23.32 18.76 13.08
N LYS A 152 -23.19 19.40 11.91
CA LYS A 152 -24.13 20.44 11.46
C LYS A 152 -25.53 19.88 11.22
N GLN A 153 -25.64 18.73 10.56
CA GLN A 153 -26.92 18.08 10.28
C GLN A 153 -27.66 17.69 11.58
N LEU A 154 -26.95 17.05 12.53
CA LEU A 154 -27.53 16.61 13.79
C LEU A 154 -27.90 17.79 14.69
N ASN A 155 -27.03 18.81 14.80
CA ASN A 155 -27.34 20.03 15.54
C ASN A 155 -28.57 20.73 14.97
N HIS A 156 -28.63 20.91 13.64
CA HIS A 156 -29.78 21.54 13.01
C HIS A 156 -31.07 20.75 13.26
N ARG A 157 -31.02 19.42 13.10
CA ARG A 157 -32.18 18.55 13.30
C ARG A 157 -32.66 18.56 14.74
N LEU A 158 -31.77 18.38 15.72
CA LEU A 158 -32.13 18.33 17.13
C LEU A 158 -32.56 19.71 17.67
N ALA A 159 -31.91 20.80 17.26
CA ALA A 159 -32.31 22.15 17.65
C ALA A 159 -33.67 22.58 17.07
N SER A 160 -34.14 21.92 15.99
CA SER A 160 -35.46 22.16 15.41
C SER A 160 -36.60 21.41 16.12
N LEU A 161 -36.27 20.46 17.01
CA LEU A 161 -37.26 19.70 17.76
C LEU A 161 -37.88 20.55 18.87
N SER A 162 -39.16 20.31 19.13
CA SER A 162 -39.78 20.77 20.36
C SER A 162 -39.18 20.08 21.58
N TRP A 163 -39.31 20.68 22.75
CA TRP A 163 -38.78 20.13 24.01
C TRP A 163 -39.25 18.69 24.31
N PRO A 164 -40.54 18.33 24.14
CA PRO A 164 -40.98 16.94 24.31
C PRO A 164 -40.36 15.97 23.30
N GLU A 165 -40.15 16.40 22.05
CA GLU A 165 -39.53 15.58 21.01
C GLU A 165 -38.04 15.36 21.30
N LEU A 166 -37.34 16.40 21.76
CA LEU A 166 -35.94 16.32 22.17
C LEU A 166 -35.76 15.36 23.35
N GLU A 167 -36.62 15.47 24.37
CA GLU A 167 -36.65 14.53 25.50
C GLU A 167 -36.90 13.10 25.03
N GLY A 168 -37.90 12.89 24.16
CA GLY A 168 -38.23 11.59 23.60
C GLY A 168 -37.05 10.95 22.85
N CYS A 169 -36.36 11.73 22.01
CA CYS A 169 -35.17 11.30 21.29
C CYS A 169 -34.05 10.88 22.25
N ALA A 170 -33.73 11.72 23.23
CA ALA A 170 -32.67 11.46 24.21
C ALA A 170 -32.97 10.22 25.06
N ARG A 171 -34.22 10.05 25.51
CA ARG A 171 -34.63 8.85 26.27
C ARG A 171 -34.56 7.58 25.43
N ASN A 172 -35.03 7.61 24.19
CA ASN A 172 -34.95 6.47 23.29
C ASN A 172 -33.50 6.07 23.05
N TYR A 173 -32.64 7.05 22.77
CA TYR A 173 -31.21 6.86 22.61
C TYR A 173 -30.57 6.19 23.83
N LEU A 174 -30.77 6.75 25.03
CA LEU A 174 -30.17 6.22 26.25
C LEU A 174 -30.67 4.82 26.59
N LYS A 175 -31.95 4.51 26.32
CA LYS A 175 -32.49 3.16 26.46
C LYS A 175 -31.76 2.17 25.56
N ILE A 176 -31.41 2.58 24.33
CA ILE A 176 -30.63 1.72 23.43
C ILE A 176 -29.18 1.61 23.94
N ALA A 177 -28.56 2.70 24.39
CA ALA A 177 -27.22 2.69 24.96
C ALA A 177 -27.09 1.78 26.19
N GLU A 178 -28.10 1.74 27.05
CA GLU A 178 -28.17 0.80 28.19
C GLU A 178 -28.09 -0.67 27.75
N THR A 179 -28.73 -1.02 26.63
CA THR A 179 -28.67 -2.37 26.06
C THR A 179 -27.38 -2.66 25.30
N ARG A 180 -26.76 -1.63 24.72
CA ARG A 180 -25.52 -1.71 23.93
C ARG A 180 -24.41 -0.91 24.60
N LYS A 181 -23.80 -1.49 25.63
CA LYS A 181 -22.76 -0.87 26.50
C LYS A 181 -21.51 -0.32 25.79
N SER A 182 -21.36 -0.55 24.48
CA SER A 182 -20.30 0.07 23.68
C SER A 182 -20.62 1.50 23.25
N LEU A 183 -21.90 1.89 23.24
CA LEU A 183 -22.32 3.23 22.84
C LEU A 183 -21.95 4.25 23.93
N SER A 184 -21.49 5.43 23.50
CA SER A 184 -21.27 6.58 24.38
C SER A 184 -22.60 7.03 25.02
N ASP A 185 -22.65 7.37 26.30
CA ASP A 185 -23.89 7.79 26.96
C ASP A 185 -23.71 9.08 27.80
N ASN A 186 -22.78 9.95 27.38
CA ASN A 186 -22.46 11.20 28.07
C ASN A 186 -23.66 12.16 28.14
N CYS A 187 -24.61 12.07 27.22
CA CYS A 187 -25.83 12.88 27.22
C CYS A 187 -26.78 12.56 28.39
N LYS A 188 -26.54 11.47 29.14
CA LYS A 188 -27.36 11.07 30.30
C LYS A 188 -27.47 12.17 31.37
N VAL A 189 -26.34 12.80 31.70
CA VAL A 189 -26.32 13.87 32.70
C VAL A 189 -27.04 15.11 32.18
N ALA A 190 -26.84 15.46 30.91
CA ALA A 190 -27.51 16.59 30.29
C ALA A 190 -29.03 16.38 30.21
N LEU A 191 -29.49 15.16 29.97
CA LEU A 191 -30.92 14.84 30.02
C LEU A 191 -31.47 15.04 31.44
N GLN A 192 -30.76 14.57 32.47
CA GLN A 192 -31.21 14.76 33.86
C GLN A 192 -31.33 16.25 34.19
N MET A 193 -30.33 17.06 33.83
CA MET A 193 -30.36 18.51 34.04
C MET A 193 -31.52 19.18 33.29
N PHE A 194 -31.82 18.74 32.07
CA PHE A 194 -32.96 19.23 31.30
C PHE A 194 -34.30 18.89 31.95
N LEU A 195 -34.43 17.70 32.56
CA LEU A 195 -35.65 17.30 33.27
C LEU A 195 -35.83 18.05 34.59
N ASP A 196 -34.74 18.38 35.27
CA ASP A 196 -34.76 19.10 36.55
C ASP A 196 -35.08 20.59 36.36
N ASP A 197 -34.57 21.21 35.29
CA ASP A 197 -34.81 22.61 34.95
C ASP A 197 -34.96 22.79 33.43
N GLN A 198 -36.21 22.81 32.93
CA GLN A 198 -36.52 22.96 31.52
C GLN A 198 -36.38 24.41 31.07
N CYS A 199 -35.18 24.76 30.62
CA CYS A 199 -34.87 26.08 30.07
C CYS A 199 -34.04 25.96 28.78
N GLN A 200 -33.88 27.07 28.07
CA GLN A 200 -33.14 27.08 26.80
C GLN A 200 -31.68 26.59 26.98
N SER A 201 -31.05 26.93 28.10
CA SER A 201 -29.66 26.56 28.38
C SER A 201 -29.51 25.04 28.56
N SER A 202 -30.41 24.41 29.31
CA SER A 202 -30.37 22.95 29.51
C SER A 202 -30.78 22.19 28.24
N ALA A 203 -31.70 22.74 27.44
CA ALA A 203 -32.04 22.20 26.13
C ALA A 203 -30.85 22.21 25.17
N ASN A 204 -30.14 23.34 25.07
CA ASN A 204 -28.94 23.47 24.25
C ASN A 204 -27.84 22.49 24.69
N LEU A 205 -27.62 22.37 26.00
CA LEU A 205 -26.65 21.41 26.55
C LEU A 205 -27.01 19.96 26.22
N LEU A 206 -28.30 19.61 26.27
CA LEU A 206 -28.78 18.28 25.87
C LEU A 206 -28.54 18.02 24.38
N VAL A 207 -28.82 19.00 23.51
CA VAL A 207 -28.50 18.91 22.08
C VAL A 207 -27.02 18.68 21.88
N ASP A 208 -26.15 19.51 22.47
CA ASP A 208 -24.70 19.40 22.30
C ASP A 208 -24.18 18.00 22.69
N ARG A 209 -24.59 17.50 23.87
CA ARG A 209 -24.12 16.20 24.36
C ARG A 209 -24.71 15.02 23.59
N LEU A 210 -25.97 15.10 23.17
CA LEU A 210 -26.57 14.07 22.34
C LEU A 210 -25.92 14.02 20.96
N VAL A 211 -25.60 15.18 20.36
CA VAL A 211 -24.87 15.25 19.10
C VAL A 211 -23.47 14.66 19.22
N GLU A 212 -22.72 15.00 20.26
CA GLU A 212 -21.39 14.42 20.51
C GLU A 212 -21.44 12.89 20.59
N ASP A 213 -22.37 12.34 21.37
CA ASP A 213 -22.54 10.89 21.52
C ASP A 213 -22.87 10.21 20.19
N LEU A 214 -23.80 10.77 19.41
CA LEU A 214 -24.21 10.23 18.11
C LEU A 214 -23.08 10.29 17.08
N VAL A 215 -22.32 11.39 17.02
CA VAL A 215 -21.17 11.51 16.11
C VAL A 215 -20.05 10.56 16.50
N TRP A 216 -19.75 10.45 17.80
CA TRP A 216 -18.73 9.53 18.26
C TRP A 216 -19.08 8.08 17.88
N ASN A 217 -20.32 7.65 18.14
CA ASN A 217 -20.76 6.30 17.77
C ASN A 217 -20.72 6.06 16.26
N GLU A 218 -21.06 7.06 15.45
CA GLU A 218 -20.98 6.93 13.99
C GLU A 218 -19.54 6.79 13.50
N LEU A 219 -18.61 7.59 14.03
CA LEU A 219 -17.21 7.57 13.60
C LEU A 219 -16.46 6.32 14.06
N TYR A 220 -16.65 5.92 15.31
CA TYR A 220 -15.85 4.85 15.93
C TYR A 220 -16.52 3.49 15.89
N LEU A 221 -17.85 3.44 15.89
CA LEU A 221 -18.61 2.18 15.89
C LEU A 221 -19.39 1.93 14.59
N GLN A 222 -19.41 2.90 13.67
CA GLN A 222 -20.19 2.82 12.41
C GLN A 222 -21.70 2.64 12.65
N VAL A 223 -22.20 3.19 13.78
CA VAL A 223 -23.62 3.14 14.15
C VAL A 223 -24.22 4.54 14.02
N THR A 224 -25.19 4.71 13.12
CA THR A 224 -25.83 6.02 12.88
C THR A 224 -27.10 6.19 13.71
N ALA A 225 -27.54 7.43 13.92
CA ALA A 225 -28.79 7.74 14.61
C ALA A 225 -30.02 7.13 13.90
N GLU A 226 -30.01 7.06 12.57
CA GLU A 226 -31.05 6.41 11.76
C GLU A 226 -31.04 4.89 11.96
N SER A 227 -29.86 4.26 12.05
CA SER A 227 -29.74 2.83 12.33
C SER A 227 -30.21 2.45 13.73
N LEU A 228 -30.20 3.42 14.66
CA LEU A 228 -30.72 3.29 16.01
C LEU A 228 -32.23 3.61 16.09
N GLY A 229 -32.86 4.08 15.01
CA GLY A 229 -34.28 4.45 15.01
C GLY A 229 -34.59 5.63 15.94
N ILE A 230 -33.63 6.54 16.12
CA ILE A 230 -33.84 7.79 16.88
C ILE A 230 -34.66 8.79 16.05
N PHE A 231 -34.62 8.62 14.73
CA PHE A 231 -34.98 9.58 13.70
C PHE A 231 -35.72 8.94 12.54
#